data_AF-A0A6V0C0M2-F1
#
_entry.id   AF-A0A6V0C0M2-F1
#
_cell.length_a   1.000
_cell.length_b   1.000
_cell.length_c   1.000
_cell.angle_alpha   90.00
_cell.angle_beta   90.00
_cell.angle_gamma   90.00
#
_symmetry.space_group_name_H-M   'P 1'
#
loop_
_entity.id
_entity.type
_entity.pdbx_description
1 polymer ?
#
loop_
_entity_poly.entity_id
_entity_poly.type
_entity_poly.pdbx_seq_one_letter_code
_entity_poly.pdbx_strand_id
1 'polypeptide(L)'
;MTDAEVQPDIFAGGFFDQERVVNQAEGLQDFRRRQEGHLIIADDRPLLVMSFGTKYQGANASKYKIEGKYDIPVGYKVIIKWDEDEIVFMTRQGSRGFGPEFQIVYLPKSPVPEDFTMFEWNQNIAEIWDQFLKVVEGHEDRDLRLFNQGPWRTFGVTRDEVQVALKQGTDNKTIIDGIMYCSDGQAPNYHEHMRYLGFDPSLDEDFRWVCKFFMEEPLPPNYFQYVNDNGMVYWVDANTGEPTWKHPHYEKYRQMLLSARAQKPLPHWKAIMAFRIEYLLSGIFTWEVEEAVQNGGEYPLVETVENVLEMERIFGIDIKNEPYLVHVLKRALRHYANAVKEKRKVKDVEDFLNLRQRYRDIVGQFEQMREEESKRVQKMKVCVQCDENHAVLFCDQCKDFFCQGCFDALHSKGRRQNHRRTWVEMGMCSECQESIALFHCVQCADLYCRDCYSSWHARGGRRNHVPIILRCFNSQLHILPEAKPALGTGSAKVLAQARSPWFAFRDENGINLYYNIHTNESRRDAPLAVINEPIEENKGGGIAAGWSGTYGANMFSDPLDPTNSKVASKALETAM
;
A
#
# COMPACT_ATOMS: atom_id res chain seq x y z
N MET A 1 65.17 -70.19 -8.54
CA MET A 1 63.86 -70.02 -7.89
C MET A 1 64.10 -69.07 -6.75
N THR A 2 63.92 -67.79 -7.03
CA THR A 2 64.64 -66.67 -6.44
C THR A 2 63.86 -66.03 -5.31
N ASP A 3 64.55 -65.91 -4.17
CA ASP A 3 64.37 -65.01 -3.03
C ASP A 3 63.07 -64.19 -2.97
N ALA A 4 62.21 -64.60 -2.03
CA ALA A 4 61.05 -63.85 -1.58
C ALA A 4 61.50 -62.80 -0.55
N GLU A 5 61.37 -61.54 -0.92
CA GLU A 5 61.59 -60.38 -0.06
C GLU A 5 60.51 -60.27 1.04
N VAL A 6 60.95 -59.74 2.18
CA VAL A 6 60.19 -59.52 3.40
C VAL A 6 59.10 -58.45 3.22
N GLN A 7 57.85 -58.83 3.47
CA GLN A 7 56.75 -58.05 4.08
C GLN A 7 56.20 -58.92 5.24
N PRO A 8 55.50 -58.44 6.30
CA PRO A 8 54.97 -57.10 6.68
C PRO A 8 55.51 -56.65 8.08
N ASP A 9 55.30 -55.44 8.62
CA ASP A 9 54.06 -54.91 9.22
C ASP A 9 54.16 -53.39 9.34
N ILE A 10 53.25 -52.65 8.70
CA ILE A 10 52.96 -51.26 9.03
C ILE A 10 51.61 -51.27 9.77
N PHE A 11 51.68 -50.96 11.07
CA PHE A 11 50.53 -50.73 11.93
C PHE A 11 49.66 -49.61 11.35
N ALA A 12 48.37 -49.88 11.23
CA ALA A 12 47.33 -48.93 10.87
C ALA A 12 47.29 -47.75 11.86
N GLY A 13 47.39 -46.53 11.32
CA GLY A 13 47.20 -45.30 12.06
C GLY A 13 46.76 -44.17 11.13
N GLY A 14 45.49 -43.77 11.25
CA GLY A 14 45.14 -42.36 11.09
C GLY A 14 44.46 -41.88 9.81
N PHE A 15 43.63 -42.69 9.13
CA PHE A 15 42.64 -42.17 8.17
C PHE A 15 41.50 -41.33 8.82
N PHE A 16 41.62 -41.01 10.11
CA PHE A 16 40.56 -40.40 10.94
C PHE A 16 40.60 -38.87 11.07
N ASP A 17 41.60 -38.17 10.52
CA ASP A 17 41.70 -36.71 10.66
C ASP A 17 41.32 -35.91 9.40
N GLN A 18 41.41 -36.48 8.20
CA GLN A 18 41.00 -35.78 6.98
C GLN A 18 39.48 -35.70 6.84
N GLU A 19 38.74 -36.76 7.17
CA GLU A 19 37.26 -36.73 7.20
C GLU A 19 36.73 -35.71 8.20
N ARG A 20 37.44 -35.46 9.31
CA ARG A 20 36.99 -34.52 10.34
C ARG A 20 37.20 -33.05 9.93
N VAL A 21 38.29 -32.78 9.21
CA VAL A 21 38.57 -31.46 8.61
C VAL A 21 37.64 -31.20 7.43
N VAL A 22 37.36 -32.22 6.61
CA VAL A 22 36.40 -32.12 5.50
C VAL A 22 34.96 -31.97 6.03
N ASN A 23 34.55 -32.69 7.07
CA ASN A 23 33.26 -32.49 7.72
C ASN A 23 33.15 -31.12 8.43
N GLN A 24 34.25 -30.56 8.94
CA GLN A 24 34.27 -29.17 9.45
C GLN A 24 34.15 -28.15 8.30
N ALA A 25 34.77 -28.42 7.15
CA ALA A 25 34.69 -27.59 5.95
C ALA A 25 33.30 -27.67 5.27
N GLU A 26 32.70 -28.86 5.19
CA GLU A 26 31.31 -29.06 4.77
C GLU A 26 30.34 -28.42 5.77
N GLY A 27 30.59 -28.51 7.07
CA GLY A 27 29.83 -27.78 8.09
C GLY A 27 29.91 -26.25 7.95
N LEU A 28 31.02 -25.71 7.41
CA LEU A 28 31.19 -24.29 7.09
C LEU A 28 30.62 -23.92 5.71
N GLN A 29 30.57 -24.85 4.76
CA GLN A 29 29.95 -24.65 3.44
C GLN A 29 28.42 -24.81 3.46
N ASP A 30 27.87 -25.70 4.27
CA ASP A 30 26.42 -25.79 4.55
C ASP A 30 25.94 -24.57 5.35
N PHE A 31 26.82 -23.99 6.18
CA PHE A 31 26.61 -22.70 6.83
C PHE A 31 26.57 -21.52 5.84
N ARG A 32 27.26 -21.61 4.69
CA ARG A 32 27.12 -20.64 3.59
C ARG A 32 25.75 -20.70 2.89
N ARG A 33 24.98 -21.78 3.04
CA ARG A 33 23.62 -21.92 2.45
C ARG A 33 22.48 -21.50 3.38
N ARG A 34 22.75 -21.30 4.69
CA ARG A 34 21.77 -20.86 5.71
C ARG A 34 22.35 -19.65 6.43
N GLN A 35 22.05 -18.42 5.99
CA GLN A 35 22.53 -17.22 6.68
C GLN A 35 21.79 -17.02 8.02
N GLU A 36 22.35 -17.63 9.07
CA GLU A 36 21.90 -17.60 10.48
C GLU A 36 22.80 -16.68 11.34
N GLY A 37 23.02 -15.43 10.92
CA GLY A 37 23.92 -14.50 11.62
C GLY A 37 23.41 -13.06 11.67
N HIS A 38 23.76 -12.33 12.72
CA HIS A 38 23.34 -10.97 12.97
C HIS A 38 24.29 -9.98 12.28
N LEU A 39 23.79 -9.26 11.28
CA LEU A 39 24.57 -8.25 10.58
C LEU A 39 24.60 -6.94 11.39
N ILE A 40 25.77 -6.56 11.89
CA ILE A 40 26.03 -5.29 12.58
C ILE A 40 26.89 -4.42 11.67
N ILE A 41 26.46 -3.19 11.38
CA ILE A 41 27.26 -2.25 10.58
C ILE A 41 28.20 -1.48 11.51
N ALA A 42 29.51 -1.61 11.30
CA ALA A 42 30.60 -0.98 12.05
C ALA A 42 31.49 -0.17 11.14
N ASP A 43 31.60 1.14 11.37
CA ASP A 43 32.49 2.01 10.58
C ASP A 43 32.30 1.76 9.05
N ASP A 44 31.04 1.81 8.61
CA ASP A 44 30.54 1.52 7.24
C ASP A 44 30.81 0.09 6.71
N ARG A 45 31.03 -0.88 7.61
CA ARG A 45 31.33 -2.28 7.23
C ARG A 45 30.44 -3.31 7.92
N PRO A 46 30.00 -4.36 7.21
CA PRO A 46 29.21 -5.44 7.80
C PRO A 46 30.05 -6.39 8.67
N LEU A 47 29.68 -6.54 9.94
CA LEU A 47 30.11 -7.61 10.85
C LEU A 47 28.98 -8.63 10.96
N LEU A 48 29.23 -9.90 10.69
CA LEU A 48 28.22 -10.94 10.82
C LEU A 48 28.44 -11.73 12.12
N VAL A 49 27.71 -11.39 13.18
CA VAL A 49 27.78 -12.06 14.47
C VAL A 49 26.88 -13.30 14.45
N MET A 50 27.51 -14.47 14.32
CA MET A 50 26.82 -15.76 14.31
C MET A 50 26.33 -16.17 15.71
N SER A 51 27.07 -15.77 16.75
CA SER A 51 26.69 -16.04 18.15
C SER A 51 27.25 -14.94 19.04
N PHE A 52 26.38 -14.32 19.86
CA PHE A 52 26.80 -13.33 20.85
C PHE A 52 27.46 -13.97 22.09
N GLY A 53 27.25 -15.27 22.30
CA GLY A 53 27.74 -15.99 23.47
C GLY A 53 27.05 -15.58 24.78
N THR A 54 27.64 -16.01 25.89
CA THR A 54 27.13 -15.77 27.25
C THR A 54 28.19 -15.10 28.11
N LYS A 55 27.75 -14.27 29.07
CA LYS A 55 28.64 -13.72 30.08
C LYS A 55 29.13 -14.83 31.01
N TYR A 56 30.45 -14.91 31.21
CA TYR A 56 31.05 -15.89 32.12
C TYR A 56 30.77 -15.54 33.59
N GLN A 57 30.25 -16.51 34.35
CA GLN A 57 29.89 -16.36 35.77
C GLN A 57 30.73 -17.24 36.72
N GLY A 58 31.78 -17.90 36.22
CA GLY A 58 32.62 -18.82 37.02
C GLY A 58 33.77 -18.16 37.80
N ALA A 59 34.60 -18.97 38.44
CA ALA A 59 35.81 -18.53 39.12
C ALA A 59 36.76 -17.78 38.15
N ASN A 60 37.43 -16.73 38.64
CA ASN A 60 38.29 -15.82 37.85
C ASN A 60 37.56 -14.97 36.78
N ALA A 61 36.32 -14.55 37.04
CA ALA A 61 35.55 -13.68 36.13
C ALA A 61 36.25 -12.36 35.76
N SER A 62 37.20 -11.87 36.58
CA SER A 62 38.03 -10.70 36.26
C SER A 62 38.88 -10.87 35.01
N LYS A 63 39.21 -12.10 34.62
CA LYS A 63 39.97 -12.40 33.40
C LYS A 63 39.14 -12.44 32.12
N TYR A 64 37.82 -12.46 32.25
CA TYR A 64 36.87 -12.32 31.14
C TYR A 64 36.45 -10.86 30.97
N LYS A 65 37.35 -9.92 31.29
CA LYS A 65 37.12 -8.48 31.13
C LYS A 65 38.27 -7.83 30.38
N ILE A 66 37.91 -6.98 29.42
CA ILE A 66 38.83 -6.11 28.70
C ILE A 66 38.90 -4.79 29.48
N GLU A 67 40.09 -4.46 29.98
CA GLU A 67 40.37 -3.20 30.69
C GLU A 67 39.40 -2.91 31.87
N GLY A 68 38.82 -3.96 32.45
CA GLY A 68 37.82 -3.85 33.53
C GLY A 68 36.44 -3.31 33.12
N LYS A 69 36.26 -2.89 31.85
CA LYS A 69 35.06 -2.20 31.36
C LYS A 69 34.13 -3.09 30.51
N TYR A 70 34.69 -3.91 29.63
CA TYR A 70 33.92 -4.72 28.68
C TYR A 70 34.01 -6.21 29.03
N ASP A 71 32.90 -6.93 28.96
CA ASP A 71 32.84 -8.36 29.25
C ASP A 71 33.21 -9.17 27.98
N ILE A 72 34.07 -10.18 28.12
CA ILE A 72 34.42 -11.10 27.03
C ILE A 72 33.36 -12.22 27.01
N PRO A 73 32.55 -12.32 25.95
CA PRO A 73 31.58 -13.40 25.80
C PRO A 73 32.26 -14.77 25.68
N VAL A 74 31.65 -15.80 26.25
CA VAL A 74 32.00 -17.20 26.01
C VAL A 74 31.09 -17.76 24.91
N GLY A 75 31.66 -18.35 23.86
CA GLY A 75 30.90 -18.86 22.71
C GLY A 75 30.55 -17.78 21.69
N TYR A 76 31.29 -16.67 21.67
CA TYR A 76 31.13 -15.63 20.66
C TYR A 76 31.71 -16.11 19.34
N LYS A 77 30.98 -15.87 18.25
CA LYS A 77 31.40 -16.20 16.89
C LYS A 77 31.01 -15.05 15.97
N VAL A 78 31.98 -14.49 15.28
CA VAL A 78 31.78 -13.40 14.32
C VAL A 78 32.55 -13.68 13.04
N ILE A 79 31.99 -13.27 11.93
CA ILE A 79 32.60 -13.30 10.60
C ILE A 79 32.73 -11.85 10.14
N ILE A 80 33.94 -11.47 9.72
CA ILE A 80 34.21 -10.17 9.12
C ILE A 80 34.71 -10.37 7.70
N LYS A 81 34.33 -9.46 6.80
CA LYS A 81 34.83 -9.44 5.44
C LYS A 81 36.00 -8.45 5.33
N TRP A 82 37.08 -8.91 4.74
CA TRP A 82 38.22 -8.08 4.36
C TRP A 82 38.43 -8.21 2.86
N ASP A 83 37.95 -7.21 2.12
CA ASP A 83 37.70 -7.27 0.67
C ASP A 83 36.84 -8.47 0.29
N GLU A 84 37.44 -9.46 -0.35
CA GLU A 84 36.76 -10.68 -0.78
C GLU A 84 37.02 -11.90 0.14
N ASP A 85 37.87 -11.72 1.15
CA ASP A 85 38.25 -12.78 2.10
C ASP A 85 37.40 -12.71 3.38
N GLU A 86 37.28 -13.85 4.06
CA GLU A 86 36.51 -13.98 5.29
C GLU A 86 37.43 -14.29 6.47
N ILE A 87 37.22 -13.62 7.59
CA ILE A 87 37.94 -13.88 8.83
C ILE A 87 36.90 -14.24 9.90
N VAL A 88 37.08 -15.40 10.53
CA VAL A 88 36.22 -15.88 11.61
C VAL A 88 36.95 -15.73 12.93
N PHE A 89 36.29 -15.11 13.90
CA PHE A 89 36.79 -15.00 15.26
C PHE A 89 35.86 -15.71 16.24
N MET A 90 36.46 -16.52 17.11
CA MET A 90 35.73 -17.35 18.07
C MET A 90 36.32 -17.25 19.48
N THR A 91 35.43 -17.29 20.48
CA THR A 91 35.81 -17.37 21.89
C THR A 91 35.21 -18.60 22.54
N ARG A 92 35.94 -19.20 23.48
CA ARG A 92 35.43 -20.28 24.33
C ARG A 92 35.96 -20.18 25.75
N GLN A 93 35.34 -20.93 26.65
CA GLN A 93 35.85 -21.10 28.00
C GLN A 93 37.15 -21.89 27.95
N GLY A 94 38.21 -21.37 28.58
CA GLY A 94 39.51 -22.03 28.58
C GLY A 94 39.53 -23.34 29.36
N SER A 95 40.28 -24.32 28.83
CA SER A 95 40.24 -25.73 29.23
C SER A 95 40.70 -26.01 30.67
N ARG A 96 41.33 -25.03 31.34
CA ARG A 96 41.80 -25.12 32.74
C ARG A 96 41.18 -24.08 33.68
N GLY A 97 40.14 -23.35 33.25
CA GLY A 97 39.46 -22.36 34.10
C GLY A 97 40.28 -21.09 34.43
N PHE A 98 41.41 -20.90 33.75
CA PHE A 98 42.32 -19.77 34.01
C PHE A 98 42.04 -18.53 33.15
N GLY A 99 41.17 -18.58 32.15
CA GLY A 99 40.83 -17.44 31.27
C GLY A 99 40.11 -17.88 29.99
N PRO A 100 39.65 -16.94 29.15
CA PRO A 100 39.12 -17.24 27.81
C PRO A 100 40.19 -17.81 26.88
N GLU A 101 39.79 -18.65 25.94
CA GLU A 101 40.60 -19.04 24.79
C GLU A 101 40.01 -18.41 23.53
N PHE A 102 40.89 -18.03 22.60
CA PHE A 102 40.57 -17.35 21.35
C PHE A 102 41.06 -18.16 20.16
N GLN A 103 40.35 -18.06 19.05
CA GLN A 103 40.76 -18.64 17.77
C GLN A 103 40.39 -17.68 16.64
N ILE A 104 41.34 -17.50 15.71
CA ILE A 104 41.13 -16.81 14.44
C ILE A 104 41.23 -17.86 13.32
N VAL A 105 40.36 -17.75 12.34
CA VAL A 105 40.43 -18.52 11.10
C VAL A 105 40.39 -17.54 9.94
N TYR A 106 41.42 -17.58 9.09
CA TYR A 106 41.50 -16.79 7.87
C TYR A 106 41.15 -17.66 6.67
N LEU A 107 40.17 -17.22 5.89
CA LEU A 107 39.62 -17.90 4.73
C LEU A 107 39.79 -17.00 3.49
N PRO A 108 40.87 -17.18 2.71
CA PRO A 108 41.03 -16.47 1.46
C PRO A 108 40.01 -16.96 0.42
N LYS A 109 39.63 -16.11 -0.55
CA LYS A 109 38.74 -16.48 -1.67
C LYS A 109 39.37 -17.41 -2.71
N SER A 110 40.67 -17.74 -2.56
CA SER A 110 41.41 -18.65 -3.44
C SER A 110 40.68 -19.99 -3.63
N PRO A 111 40.66 -20.57 -4.84
CA PRO A 111 40.00 -21.85 -5.12
C PRO A 111 40.75 -23.07 -4.55
N VAL A 112 41.89 -22.87 -3.87
CA VAL A 112 42.72 -23.95 -3.32
C VAL A 112 42.42 -24.11 -1.82
N PRO A 113 41.88 -25.26 -1.37
CA PRO A 113 41.57 -25.54 0.04
C PRO A 113 42.78 -25.60 0.99
N GLU A 114 43.99 -25.38 0.50
CA GLU A 114 45.24 -25.49 1.26
C GLU A 114 45.73 -24.14 1.79
N ASP A 115 45.09 -23.03 1.40
CA ASP A 115 45.48 -21.65 1.78
C ASP A 115 44.75 -21.12 3.03
N PHE A 116 43.89 -21.91 3.70
CA PHE A 116 43.24 -21.45 4.93
C PHE A 116 44.23 -21.48 6.10
N THR A 117 44.28 -20.39 6.86
CA THR A 117 45.09 -20.35 8.08
C THR A 117 44.17 -20.47 9.29
N MET A 118 44.20 -21.62 9.94
CA MET A 118 43.54 -21.84 11.21
C MET A 118 44.57 -21.77 12.34
N PHE A 119 44.48 -20.73 13.16
CA PHE A 119 45.33 -20.60 14.34
C PHE A 119 44.86 -21.54 15.45
N GLU A 120 45.77 -22.05 16.27
CA GLU A 120 45.41 -22.86 17.43
C GLU A 120 44.72 -22.01 18.51
N TRP A 121 43.89 -22.66 19.33
CA TRP A 121 43.28 -22.00 20.48
C TRP A 121 44.35 -21.52 21.47
N ASN A 122 44.43 -20.21 21.69
CA ASN A 122 45.39 -19.61 22.62
C ASN A 122 44.66 -18.73 23.64
N GLN A 123 45.20 -18.66 24.86
CA GLN A 123 44.72 -17.80 25.93
C GLN A 123 45.22 -16.35 25.77
N ASN A 124 46.27 -16.14 24.99
CA ASN A 124 46.83 -14.82 24.72
C ASN A 124 46.35 -14.30 23.35
N ILE A 125 45.35 -13.42 23.37
CA ILE A 125 44.84 -12.77 22.15
C ILE A 125 45.92 -11.97 21.42
N ALA A 126 46.87 -11.35 22.14
CA ALA A 126 47.91 -10.52 21.52
C ALA A 126 48.89 -11.36 20.69
N GLU A 127 49.16 -12.60 21.12
CA GLU A 127 50.02 -13.53 20.41
C GLU A 127 49.36 -14.05 19.13
N ILE A 128 48.09 -14.48 19.19
CA ILE A 128 47.35 -14.86 17.97
C ILE A 128 47.20 -13.65 17.05
N TRP A 129 46.94 -12.46 17.59
CA TRP A 129 46.78 -11.26 16.79
C TRP A 129 48.06 -10.89 16.03
N ASP A 130 49.22 -10.97 16.68
CA ASP A 130 50.53 -10.75 16.03
C ASP A 130 50.82 -11.81 14.94
N GLN A 131 50.48 -13.08 15.20
CA GLN A 131 50.60 -14.15 14.21
C GLN A 131 49.66 -13.92 13.01
N PHE A 132 48.43 -13.47 13.27
CA PHE A 132 47.46 -13.13 12.24
C PHE A 132 47.93 -11.93 11.40
N LEU A 133 48.40 -10.86 12.05
CA LEU A 133 48.94 -9.68 11.36
C LEU A 133 50.12 -10.06 10.45
N LYS A 134 51.03 -10.93 10.88
CA LYS A 134 52.14 -11.41 10.03
C LYS A 134 51.67 -12.12 8.76
N VAL A 135 50.57 -12.86 8.84
CA VAL A 135 49.97 -13.53 7.66
C VAL A 135 49.32 -12.51 6.73
N VAL A 136 48.65 -11.50 7.30
CA VAL A 136 47.96 -10.44 6.56
C VAL A 136 48.93 -9.43 5.94
N GLU A 137 50.02 -9.07 6.63
CA GLU A 137 51.07 -8.17 6.15
C GLU A 137 51.85 -8.74 4.97
N GLY A 138 51.87 -10.06 4.80
CA GLY A 138 52.38 -10.72 3.58
C GLY A 138 51.58 -10.38 2.31
N HIS A 139 50.41 -9.74 2.44
CA HIS A 139 49.56 -9.26 1.35
C HIS A 139 49.64 -7.72 1.23
N GLU A 140 50.85 -7.18 1.00
CA GLU A 140 51.19 -5.74 1.03
C GLU A 140 50.32 -4.83 0.11
N ASP A 141 49.60 -5.39 -0.86
CA ASP A 141 48.76 -4.63 -1.81
C ASP A 141 47.35 -4.27 -1.28
N ARG A 142 46.99 -4.63 -0.03
CA ARG A 142 45.63 -4.46 0.51
C ARG A 142 45.51 -3.49 1.68
N ASP A 143 44.31 -2.96 1.89
CA ASP A 143 44.02 -1.96 2.91
C ASP A 143 44.01 -2.54 4.34
N LEU A 144 45.05 -2.25 5.11
CA LEU A 144 45.23 -2.70 6.49
C LEU A 144 44.54 -1.82 7.55
N ARG A 145 43.84 -0.76 7.16
CA ARG A 145 43.19 0.18 8.11
C ARG A 145 42.23 -0.50 9.09
N LEU A 146 41.66 -1.65 8.71
CA LEU A 146 40.78 -2.46 9.57
C LEU A 146 41.48 -2.97 10.85
N PHE A 147 42.77 -3.31 10.75
CA PHE A 147 43.49 -4.01 11.81
C PHE A 147 44.24 -3.07 12.76
N ASN A 148 44.45 -1.82 12.35
CA ASN A 148 45.08 -0.77 13.18
C ASN A 148 44.28 -0.42 14.45
N GLN A 149 43.02 -0.86 14.54
CA GLN A 149 42.13 -0.59 15.67
C GLN A 149 42.23 -1.66 16.78
N GLY A 150 43.01 -2.72 16.55
CA GLY A 150 43.20 -3.83 17.49
C GLY A 150 42.08 -4.88 17.47
N PRO A 151 42.34 -6.09 18.02
CA PRO A 151 41.48 -7.26 17.84
C PRO A 151 40.06 -7.06 18.37
N TRP A 152 39.92 -6.36 19.50
CA TRP A 152 38.64 -6.19 20.16
C TRP A 152 37.66 -5.31 19.39
N ARG A 153 38.17 -4.25 18.76
CA ARG A 153 37.36 -3.35 17.95
C ARG A 153 37.12 -3.95 16.56
N THR A 154 38.13 -4.57 15.97
CA THR A 154 38.01 -5.25 14.66
C THR A 154 36.95 -6.37 14.68
N PHE A 155 36.88 -7.18 15.75
CA PHE A 155 35.88 -8.24 15.89
C PHE A 155 34.58 -7.79 16.59
N GLY A 156 34.45 -6.50 16.89
CA GLY A 156 33.24 -5.93 17.47
C GLY A 156 32.93 -6.33 18.91
N VAL A 157 33.87 -6.96 19.64
CA VAL A 157 33.63 -7.44 21.02
C VAL A 157 33.33 -6.29 21.98
N THR A 158 33.99 -5.14 21.81
CA THR A 158 33.81 -3.94 22.65
C THR A 158 32.62 -3.08 22.23
N ARG A 159 31.83 -3.49 21.25
CA ARG A 159 30.68 -2.73 20.78
C ARG A 159 29.55 -2.75 21.79
N ASP A 160 28.83 -1.63 21.87
CA ASP A 160 27.73 -1.47 22.80
C ASP A 160 26.62 -2.50 22.53
N GLU A 161 26.34 -2.85 21.27
CA GLU A 161 25.32 -3.85 20.90
C GLU A 161 25.66 -5.23 21.48
N VAL A 162 26.92 -5.66 21.34
CA VAL A 162 27.41 -6.95 21.88
C VAL A 162 27.40 -6.94 23.40
N GLN A 163 27.78 -5.81 24.01
CA GLN A 163 27.89 -5.67 25.47
C GLN A 163 26.52 -5.54 26.14
N VAL A 164 25.54 -4.94 25.48
CA VAL A 164 24.14 -4.91 25.91
C VAL A 164 23.52 -6.30 25.81
N ALA A 165 23.74 -7.01 24.71
CA ALA A 165 23.28 -8.39 24.53
C ALA A 165 23.79 -9.32 25.65
N LEU A 166 25.05 -9.14 26.08
CA LEU A 166 25.65 -9.93 27.17
C LEU A 166 25.08 -9.63 28.55
N LYS A 167 24.63 -8.39 28.80
CA LYS A 167 24.08 -7.97 30.10
C LYS A 167 22.62 -8.39 30.29
N GLN A 168 21.89 -8.57 29.19
CA GLN A 168 20.45 -8.89 29.23
C GLN A 168 20.15 -10.37 29.51
N GLY A 169 21.16 -11.23 29.66
CA GLY A 169 20.98 -12.64 30.01
C GLY A 169 20.42 -13.44 28.82
N THR A 170 21.29 -14.18 28.15
CA THR A 170 20.95 -15.05 27.03
C THR A 170 20.25 -16.32 27.53
N ASP A 171 18.95 -16.22 27.79
CA ASP A 171 18.04 -17.30 27.41
C ASP A 171 17.91 -17.24 25.89
N ASN A 172 18.01 -18.36 25.18
CA ASN A 172 17.95 -18.45 23.71
C ASN A 172 16.56 -18.06 23.09
N LYS A 173 15.84 -17.12 23.71
CA LYS A 173 14.61 -16.46 23.25
C LYS A 173 14.58 -14.95 23.59
N THR A 174 15.70 -14.32 23.93
CA THR A 174 15.75 -12.87 24.12
C THR A 174 15.84 -12.13 22.79
N ILE A 175 14.68 -11.57 22.46
CA ILE A 175 14.32 -10.63 21.39
C ILE A 175 15.42 -9.61 21.11
N ILE A 176 15.81 -9.57 19.85
CA ILE A 176 16.64 -8.52 19.26
C ILE A 176 15.71 -7.38 18.87
N ASP A 177 16.02 -6.16 19.31
CA ASP A 177 15.31 -4.96 18.88
C ASP A 177 15.27 -4.87 17.35
N GLY A 178 14.07 -4.90 16.78
CA GLY A 178 13.85 -4.78 15.34
C GLY A 178 13.71 -6.10 14.57
N ILE A 179 13.67 -7.27 15.24
CA ILE A 179 13.30 -8.56 14.61
C ILE A 179 12.03 -9.12 15.26
N MET A 180 11.07 -9.53 14.44
CA MET A 180 9.80 -10.09 14.91
C MET A 180 9.94 -11.60 15.11
N TYR A 181 9.39 -12.10 16.21
CA TYR A 181 9.41 -13.52 16.56
C TYR A 181 7.99 -14.06 16.59
N CYS A 182 7.85 -15.32 16.22
CA CYS A 182 6.64 -16.11 16.26
C CYS A 182 6.90 -17.34 17.13
N SER A 183 6.36 -17.35 18.33
CA SER A 183 6.48 -18.46 19.29
C SER A 183 5.76 -19.73 18.84
N ASP A 184 4.71 -19.59 18.04
CA ASP A 184 3.85 -20.69 17.56
C ASP A 184 4.27 -21.23 16.17
N GLY A 185 5.30 -20.66 15.55
CA GLY A 185 5.85 -21.07 14.24
C GLY A 185 4.98 -20.81 13.01
N GLN A 186 3.72 -20.38 13.17
CA GLN A 186 2.79 -20.11 12.05
C GLN A 186 2.63 -18.63 11.72
N ALA A 187 2.27 -17.81 12.72
CA ALA A 187 2.12 -16.36 12.56
C ALA A 187 2.34 -15.65 13.90
N PRO A 188 2.98 -14.47 13.90
CA PRO A 188 3.21 -13.71 15.11
C PRO A 188 1.88 -13.23 15.74
N ASN A 189 1.76 -13.33 17.05
CA ASN A 189 0.57 -12.94 17.81
C ASN A 189 0.55 -11.43 18.15
N TYR A 190 -0.54 -10.96 18.75
CA TYR A 190 -0.71 -9.54 19.10
C TYR A 190 0.40 -9.02 20.04
N HIS A 191 0.80 -9.81 21.04
CA HIS A 191 1.84 -9.41 21.99
C HIS A 191 3.24 -9.36 21.35
N GLU A 192 3.51 -10.23 20.39
CA GLU A 192 4.74 -10.23 19.61
C GLU A 192 4.85 -8.97 18.74
N HIS A 193 3.74 -8.53 18.12
CA HIS A 193 3.70 -7.26 17.38
C HIS A 193 3.88 -6.05 18.30
N MET A 194 3.24 -6.03 19.48
CA MET A 194 3.43 -4.96 20.47
C MET A 194 4.90 -4.87 20.87
N ARG A 195 5.51 -6.01 21.21
CA ARG A 195 6.92 -6.07 21.58
C ARG A 195 7.84 -5.64 20.44
N TYR A 196 7.55 -6.06 19.21
CA TYR A 196 8.31 -5.69 18.02
C TYR A 196 8.34 -4.18 17.79
N LEU A 197 7.21 -3.48 17.97
CA LEU A 197 7.11 -2.03 17.87
C LEU A 197 7.74 -1.26 19.06
N GLY A 198 8.22 -1.97 20.09
CA GLY A 198 8.76 -1.36 21.29
C GLY A 198 7.69 -0.76 22.20
N PHE A 199 6.50 -1.38 22.25
CA PHE A 199 5.38 -0.98 23.09
C PHE A 199 5.68 -1.26 24.56
N ASP A 200 5.45 -0.27 25.43
CA ASP A 200 5.55 -0.39 26.89
C ASP A 200 4.15 -0.49 27.50
N PRO A 201 3.76 -1.64 28.07
CA PRO A 201 2.44 -1.83 28.69
C PRO A 201 2.09 -0.81 29.77
N SER A 202 3.07 -0.22 30.44
CA SER A 202 2.85 0.74 31.52
C SER A 202 2.59 2.16 31.05
N LEU A 203 3.12 2.52 29.87
CA LEU A 203 3.05 3.89 29.33
C LEU A 203 2.10 4.01 28.13
N ASP A 204 1.94 2.94 27.36
CA ASP A 204 1.30 3.00 26.05
C ASP A 204 -0.09 2.35 26.01
N GLU A 205 -0.70 2.03 27.15
CA GLU A 205 -1.98 1.31 27.20
C GLU A 205 -3.08 1.95 26.33
N ASP A 206 -3.12 3.29 26.29
CA ASP A 206 -4.05 4.07 25.45
C ASP A 206 -3.73 4.01 23.93
N PHE A 207 -2.55 3.53 23.55
CA PHE A 207 -2.03 3.48 22.18
C PHE A 207 -2.05 2.06 21.58
N ARG A 208 -2.73 1.10 22.22
CA ARG A 208 -2.94 -0.27 21.71
C ARG A 208 -3.48 -0.32 20.27
N TRP A 209 -4.21 0.72 19.86
CA TRP A 209 -4.74 0.88 18.51
C TRP A 209 -3.64 0.98 17.44
N VAL A 210 -2.45 1.50 17.77
CA VAL A 210 -1.31 1.57 16.82
C VAL A 210 -0.89 0.16 16.41
N CYS A 211 -0.75 -0.74 17.39
CA CYS A 211 -0.40 -2.13 17.13
C CYS A 211 -1.51 -2.87 16.34
N LYS A 212 -2.78 -2.58 16.65
CA LYS A 212 -3.90 -3.16 15.90
C LYS A 212 -3.86 -2.76 14.43
N PHE A 213 -3.66 -1.48 14.14
CA PHE A 213 -3.56 -0.99 12.76
C PHE A 213 -2.31 -1.51 12.03
N PHE A 214 -1.19 -1.70 12.74
CA PHE A 214 0.00 -2.31 12.16
C PHE A 214 -0.28 -3.74 11.66
N MET A 215 -1.04 -4.53 12.43
CA MET A 215 -1.42 -5.90 12.07
C MET A 215 -2.46 -5.98 10.95
N GLU A 216 -3.38 -5.02 10.91
CA GLU A 216 -4.43 -4.96 9.88
C GLU A 216 -3.92 -4.38 8.55
N GLU A 217 -2.73 -3.78 8.53
CA GLU A 217 -2.19 -3.18 7.31
C GLU A 217 -1.70 -4.27 6.35
N PRO A 218 -2.24 -4.32 5.12
CA PRO A 218 -1.76 -5.27 4.13
C PRO A 218 -0.30 -4.96 3.76
N LEU A 219 0.46 -6.04 3.58
CA LEU A 219 1.80 -5.94 3.01
C LEU A 219 1.73 -5.30 1.62
N PRO A 220 2.77 -4.54 1.21
CA PRO A 220 2.87 -4.08 -0.17
C PRO A 220 2.80 -5.28 -1.14
N PRO A 221 2.25 -5.13 -2.36
CA PRO A 221 1.94 -6.25 -3.26
C PRO A 221 3.12 -7.16 -3.61
N ASN A 222 4.35 -6.64 -3.51
CA ASN A 222 5.60 -7.34 -3.80
C ASN A 222 6.24 -7.98 -2.58
N TYR A 223 5.72 -7.81 -1.37
CA TYR A 223 6.33 -8.36 -0.16
C TYR A 223 5.62 -9.63 0.32
N PHE A 224 6.41 -10.64 0.64
CA PHE A 224 5.94 -11.91 1.20
C PHE A 224 6.58 -12.18 2.55
N GLN A 225 5.79 -12.66 3.51
CA GLN A 225 6.26 -13.01 4.85
C GLN A 225 6.58 -14.49 4.96
N TYR A 226 7.67 -14.80 5.65
CA TYR A 226 8.11 -16.15 5.96
C TYR A 226 8.55 -16.26 7.43
N VAL A 227 8.49 -17.47 7.97
CA VAL A 227 8.98 -17.80 9.32
C VAL A 227 10.05 -18.87 9.16
N ASN A 228 11.21 -18.67 9.75
CA ASN A 228 12.28 -19.68 9.75
C ASN A 228 12.07 -20.73 10.85
N ASP A 229 12.89 -21.79 10.83
CA ASP A 229 12.82 -22.90 11.80
C ASP A 229 13.05 -22.45 13.26
N ASN A 230 13.67 -21.28 13.45
CA ASN A 230 13.94 -20.66 14.75
C ASN A 230 12.81 -19.73 15.21
N GLY A 231 11.69 -19.66 14.48
CA GLY A 231 10.54 -18.82 14.79
C GLY A 231 10.75 -17.33 14.49
N MET A 232 11.78 -16.95 13.74
CA MET A 232 12.01 -15.56 13.34
C MET A 232 11.27 -15.26 12.04
N VAL A 233 10.68 -14.07 11.98
CA VAL A 233 9.93 -13.60 10.83
C VAL A 233 10.83 -12.76 9.94
N TYR A 234 10.82 -13.06 8.64
CA TYR A 234 11.48 -12.26 7.61
C TYR A 234 10.52 -12.01 6.46
N TRP A 235 10.79 -10.94 5.71
CA TRP A 235 10.02 -10.57 4.53
C TRP A 235 10.93 -10.59 3.31
N VAL A 236 10.40 -11.00 2.15
CA VAL A 236 11.15 -10.99 0.89
C VAL A 236 10.41 -10.08 -0.08
N ASP A 237 11.14 -9.13 -0.65
CA ASP A 237 10.65 -8.34 -1.78
C ASP A 237 10.80 -9.18 -3.06
N ALA A 238 9.69 -9.48 -3.73
CA ALA A 238 9.67 -10.27 -4.95
C ALA A 238 10.40 -9.62 -6.12
N ASN A 239 10.60 -8.29 -6.09
CA ASN A 239 11.32 -7.58 -7.14
C ASN A 239 12.84 -7.72 -6.99
N THR A 240 13.36 -7.68 -5.75
CA THR A 240 14.81 -7.76 -5.48
C THR A 240 15.26 -9.18 -5.14
N GLY A 241 14.35 -10.01 -4.63
CA GLY A 241 14.66 -11.32 -4.06
C GLY A 241 15.41 -11.25 -2.72
N GLU A 242 15.58 -10.05 -2.14
CA GLU A 242 16.37 -9.86 -0.93
C GLU A 242 15.51 -10.04 0.33
N PRO A 243 15.94 -10.88 1.29
CA PRO A 243 15.26 -11.02 2.57
C PRO A 243 15.59 -9.84 3.48
N THR A 244 14.58 -9.29 4.13
CA THR A 244 14.69 -8.27 5.18
C THR A 244 14.08 -8.79 6.48
N TRP A 245 14.73 -8.49 7.60
CA TRP A 245 14.24 -8.80 8.95
C TRP A 245 13.37 -7.68 9.54
N LYS A 246 13.17 -6.60 8.78
CA LYS A 246 12.31 -5.48 9.15
C LYS A 246 11.04 -5.49 8.33
N HIS A 247 9.89 -5.43 9.00
CA HIS A 247 8.60 -5.30 8.34
C HIS A 247 8.58 -4.00 7.49
N PRO A 248 8.02 -4.00 6.27
CA PRO A 248 8.01 -2.80 5.40
C PRO A 248 7.43 -1.56 6.07
N HIS A 249 6.36 -1.74 6.83
CA HIS A 249 5.69 -0.67 7.57
C HIS A 249 6.23 -0.43 8.99
N TYR A 250 7.33 -1.08 9.38
CA TYR A 250 7.87 -0.99 10.75
C TYR A 250 8.15 0.46 11.16
N GLU A 251 8.88 1.20 10.33
CA GLU A 251 9.29 2.56 10.66
C GLU A 251 8.08 3.49 10.77
N LYS A 252 7.10 3.35 9.86
CA LYS A 252 5.84 4.12 9.87
C LYS A 252 5.12 3.99 11.22
N TYR A 253 4.96 2.78 11.75
CA TYR A 253 4.21 2.56 12.98
C TYR A 253 5.02 2.83 14.24
N ARG A 254 6.33 2.60 14.18
CA ARG A 254 7.24 3.00 15.26
C ARG A 254 7.22 4.51 15.46
N GLN A 255 7.35 5.29 14.38
CA GLN A 255 7.29 6.75 14.43
C GLN A 255 5.90 7.26 14.85
N MET A 256 4.83 6.56 14.44
CA MET A 256 3.48 6.86 14.89
C MET A 256 3.31 6.66 16.40
N LEU A 257 3.85 5.56 16.95
CA LEU A 257 3.83 5.30 18.40
C LEU A 257 4.62 6.37 19.17
N LEU A 258 5.81 6.75 18.70
CA LEU A 258 6.61 7.82 19.29
C LEU A 258 5.87 9.17 19.26
N SER A 259 5.22 9.48 18.14
CA SER A 259 4.40 10.69 18.00
C SER A 259 3.19 10.67 18.93
N ALA A 260 2.56 9.51 19.11
CA ALA A 260 1.44 9.34 20.03
C ALA A 260 1.87 9.54 21.50
N ARG A 261 3.05 9.05 21.90
CA ARG A 261 3.62 9.30 23.24
C ARG A 261 3.85 10.80 23.51
N ALA A 262 4.31 11.53 22.49
CA ALA A 262 4.56 12.97 22.60
C ALA A 262 3.26 13.78 22.68
N GLN A 263 2.29 13.47 21.81
CA GLN A 263 1.05 14.26 21.69
C GLN A 263 -0.05 13.83 22.66
N LYS A 264 0.01 12.58 23.16
CA LYS A 264 -0.97 11.96 24.06
C LYS A 264 -2.42 12.15 23.59
N PRO A 265 -2.79 11.64 22.40
CA PRO A 265 -4.15 11.73 21.92
C PRO A 265 -5.10 11.00 22.88
N LEU A 266 -6.29 11.57 23.11
CA LEU A 266 -7.31 10.94 23.94
C LEU A 266 -7.77 9.62 23.31
N PRO A 267 -8.12 8.58 24.10
CA PRO A 267 -8.60 7.29 23.63
C PRO A 267 -10.06 7.38 23.14
N HIS A 268 -10.31 8.29 22.21
CA HIS A 268 -11.61 8.52 21.58
C HIS A 268 -11.43 8.58 20.07
N TRP A 269 -12.35 7.98 19.31
CA TRP A 269 -12.22 7.81 17.86
C TRP A 269 -11.94 9.13 17.13
N LYS A 270 -12.58 10.25 17.52
CA LYS A 270 -12.33 11.58 16.92
C LYS A 270 -10.88 12.04 17.10
N ALA A 271 -10.33 11.86 18.30
CA ALA A 271 -8.97 12.28 18.61
C ALA A 271 -7.93 11.40 17.92
N ILE A 272 -8.18 10.08 17.88
CA ILE A 272 -7.32 9.12 17.16
C ILE A 272 -7.31 9.43 15.66
N MET A 273 -8.48 9.71 15.06
CA MET A 273 -8.55 10.08 13.63
C MET A 273 -7.86 11.41 13.34
N ALA A 274 -8.11 12.45 14.15
CA ALA A 274 -7.43 13.74 14.00
C ALA A 274 -5.91 13.57 14.10
N PHE A 275 -5.42 12.81 15.09
CA PHE A 275 -4.01 12.49 15.24
C PHE A 275 -3.45 11.77 14.01
N ARG A 276 -4.14 10.77 13.47
CA ARG A 276 -3.68 10.04 12.27
C ARG A 276 -3.59 10.94 11.04
N ILE A 277 -4.53 11.86 10.89
CA ILE A 277 -4.52 12.86 9.79
C ILE A 277 -3.36 13.83 9.98
N GLU A 278 -3.16 14.35 11.20
CA GLU A 278 -2.01 15.21 11.53
C GLU A 278 -0.69 14.48 11.28
N TYR A 279 -0.58 13.22 11.68
CA TYR A 279 0.60 12.39 11.45
C TYR A 279 0.89 12.21 9.95
N LEU A 280 -0.12 11.85 9.15
CA LEU A 280 -0.01 11.74 7.69
C LEU A 280 0.50 13.04 7.07
N LEU A 281 -0.12 14.17 7.42
CA LEU A 281 0.24 15.48 6.87
C LEU A 281 1.59 15.98 7.37
N SER A 282 2.00 15.61 8.58
CA SER A 282 3.33 15.96 9.12
C SER A 282 4.48 15.30 8.33
N GLY A 283 4.23 14.14 7.73
CA GLY A 283 5.17 13.50 6.81
C GLY A 283 5.30 14.22 5.46
N ILE A 284 4.31 15.04 5.09
CA ILE A 284 4.30 15.83 3.85
C ILE A 284 4.87 17.23 4.10
N PHE A 285 4.46 17.88 5.19
CA PHE A 285 4.90 19.23 5.58
C PHE A 285 6.10 19.15 6.52
N THR A 286 7.20 18.60 6.02
CA THR A 286 8.46 18.56 6.75
C THR A 286 9.08 19.95 6.84
N TRP A 287 10.04 20.12 7.76
CA TRP A 287 10.78 21.37 7.89
C TRP A 287 11.53 21.75 6.59
N GLU A 288 12.04 20.75 5.86
CA GLU A 288 12.71 20.93 4.56
C GLU A 288 11.76 21.53 3.52
N VAL A 289 10.50 21.06 3.51
CA VAL A 289 9.46 21.60 2.64
C VAL A 289 9.07 23.02 3.06
N GLU A 290 8.92 23.28 4.36
CA GLU A 290 8.66 24.64 4.85
C GLU A 290 9.77 25.62 4.43
N GLU A 291 11.05 25.21 4.52
CA GLU A 291 12.20 26.02 4.11
C GLU A 291 12.26 26.21 2.59
N ALA A 292 12.03 25.15 1.81
CA ALA A 292 11.98 25.25 0.35
C ALA A 292 10.91 26.24 -0.13
N VAL A 293 9.74 26.24 0.51
CA VAL A 293 8.67 27.20 0.20
C VAL A 293 9.04 28.62 0.59
N GLN A 294 9.69 28.82 1.74
CA GLN A 294 10.19 30.15 2.13
C GLN A 294 11.18 30.72 1.11
N ASN A 295 11.93 29.84 0.43
CA ASN A 295 12.87 30.18 -0.63
C ASN A 295 12.23 30.26 -2.04
N GLY A 296 10.89 30.36 -2.13
CA GLY A 296 10.16 30.51 -3.39
C GLY A 296 9.73 29.21 -4.07
N GLY A 297 9.88 28.07 -3.39
CA GLY A 297 9.32 26.78 -3.83
C GLY A 297 7.81 26.67 -3.60
N GLU A 298 7.20 25.62 -4.15
CA GLU A 298 5.79 25.29 -3.95
C GLU A 298 5.63 24.11 -2.97
N TYR A 299 4.48 24.05 -2.31
CA TYR A 299 4.16 22.89 -1.47
C TYR A 299 3.90 21.65 -2.34
N PRO A 300 4.33 20.46 -1.89
CA PRO A 300 4.03 19.22 -2.58
C PRO A 300 2.52 18.98 -2.65
N LEU A 301 2.09 18.25 -3.68
CA LEU A 301 0.69 17.89 -3.84
C LEU A 301 0.26 16.92 -2.76
N VAL A 302 -0.85 17.25 -2.09
CA VAL A 302 -1.40 16.41 -1.02
C VAL A 302 -2.37 15.36 -1.56
N GLU A 303 -3.04 15.64 -2.68
CA GLU A 303 -4.07 14.78 -3.27
C GLU A 303 -3.48 13.61 -4.09
N THR A 304 -2.42 12.96 -3.61
CA THR A 304 -1.80 11.80 -4.26
C THR A 304 -2.64 10.53 -4.06
N VAL A 305 -2.35 9.48 -4.84
CA VAL A 305 -3.04 8.19 -4.72
C VAL A 305 -2.78 7.59 -3.33
N GLU A 306 -1.53 7.63 -2.89
CA GLU A 306 -1.07 7.09 -1.61
C GLU A 306 -1.80 7.76 -0.44
N ASN A 307 -1.89 9.09 -0.46
CA ASN A 307 -2.56 9.84 0.60
C ASN A 307 -4.08 9.60 0.62
N VAL A 308 -4.70 9.41 -0.55
CA VAL A 308 -6.12 9.04 -0.63
C VAL A 308 -6.34 7.64 -0.04
N LEU A 309 -5.47 6.67 -0.31
CA LEU A 309 -5.55 5.32 0.26
C LEU A 309 -5.28 5.29 1.77
N GLU A 310 -4.42 6.18 2.29
CA GLU A 310 -4.26 6.36 3.74
C GLU A 310 -5.52 6.96 4.37
N MET A 311 -6.14 7.95 3.71
CA MET A 311 -7.39 8.55 4.19
C MET A 311 -8.55 7.58 4.14
N GLU A 312 -8.65 6.73 3.10
CA GLU A 312 -9.58 5.61 3.05
C GLU A 312 -9.48 4.76 4.33
N ARG A 313 -8.25 4.38 4.70
CA ARG A 313 -7.95 3.57 5.89
C ARG A 313 -8.18 4.31 7.20
N ILE A 314 -8.01 5.64 7.23
CA ILE A 314 -8.34 6.45 8.42
C ILE A 314 -9.86 6.49 8.63
N PHE A 315 -10.62 6.73 7.57
CA PHE A 315 -12.08 6.87 7.64
C PHE A 315 -12.84 5.54 7.57
N GLY A 316 -12.16 4.42 7.30
CA GLY A 316 -12.77 3.09 7.17
C GLY A 316 -13.77 3.04 6.03
N ILE A 317 -13.43 3.67 4.90
CA ILE A 317 -14.25 3.69 3.69
C ILE A 317 -13.80 2.54 2.79
N ASP A 318 -14.74 1.90 2.10
CA ASP A 318 -14.40 0.96 1.04
C ASP A 318 -14.58 1.66 -0.30
N ILE A 319 -13.49 2.22 -0.84
CA ILE A 319 -13.57 2.96 -2.10
C ILE A 319 -13.87 2.04 -3.29
N LYS A 320 -13.66 0.73 -3.17
CA LYS A 320 -13.99 -0.22 -4.24
C LYS A 320 -15.50 -0.34 -4.37
N ASN A 321 -16.23 -0.41 -3.26
CA ASN A 321 -17.69 -0.45 -3.28
C ASN A 321 -18.32 0.95 -3.46
N GLU A 322 -17.66 2.01 -2.96
CA GLU A 322 -18.15 3.38 -3.01
C GLU A 322 -17.15 4.35 -3.68
N PRO A 323 -16.84 4.17 -4.98
CA PRO A 323 -15.80 4.91 -5.69
C PRO A 323 -15.97 6.44 -5.63
N TYR A 324 -17.19 6.95 -5.71
CA TYR A 324 -17.49 8.38 -5.64
C TYR A 324 -16.96 9.08 -4.37
N LEU A 325 -16.71 8.33 -3.29
CA LEU A 325 -16.15 8.88 -2.05
C LEU A 325 -14.67 9.28 -2.18
N VAL A 326 -13.96 8.87 -3.22
CA VAL A 326 -12.59 9.34 -3.50
C VAL A 326 -12.53 10.86 -3.65
N HIS A 327 -13.55 11.49 -4.25
CA HIS A 327 -13.62 12.95 -4.36
C HIS A 327 -13.82 13.62 -3.00
N VAL A 328 -14.56 12.95 -2.12
CA VAL A 328 -14.76 13.40 -0.73
C VAL A 328 -13.42 13.31 0.01
N LEU A 329 -12.70 12.20 -0.09
CA LEU A 329 -11.35 12.02 0.49
C LEU A 329 -10.36 13.08 0.00
N LYS A 330 -10.33 13.36 -1.30
CA LYS A 330 -9.52 14.44 -1.91
C LYS A 330 -9.83 15.81 -1.30
N ARG A 331 -11.13 16.14 -1.18
CA ARG A 331 -11.58 17.39 -0.54
C ARG A 331 -11.16 17.47 0.93
N ALA A 332 -11.23 16.36 1.68
CA ALA A 332 -10.75 16.31 3.06
C ALA A 332 -9.24 16.53 3.14
N LEU A 333 -8.45 15.88 2.28
CA LEU A 333 -7.00 16.06 2.24
C LEU A 333 -6.64 17.54 2.06
N ARG A 334 -7.26 18.23 1.09
CA ARG A 334 -7.04 19.68 0.91
C ARG A 334 -7.42 20.49 2.13
N HIS A 335 -8.56 20.19 2.74
CA HIS A 335 -9.04 20.91 3.91
C HIS A 335 -8.09 20.77 5.11
N TYR A 336 -7.73 19.54 5.46
CA TYR A 336 -6.84 19.28 6.59
C TYR A 336 -5.41 19.72 6.32
N ALA A 337 -4.93 19.61 5.07
CA ALA A 337 -3.66 20.15 4.65
C ALA A 337 -3.56 21.66 4.92
N ASN A 338 -4.60 22.41 4.56
CA ASN A 338 -4.66 23.84 4.84
C ASN A 338 -4.65 24.13 6.35
N ALA A 339 -5.35 23.31 7.16
CA ALA A 339 -5.34 23.47 8.62
C ALA A 339 -3.93 23.26 9.20
N VAL A 340 -3.23 22.20 8.79
CA VAL A 340 -1.87 21.89 9.26
C VAL A 340 -0.85 22.93 8.76
N LYS A 341 -0.98 23.39 7.50
CA LYS A 341 -0.16 24.47 6.94
C LYS A 341 -0.30 25.78 7.73
N GLU A 342 -1.49 26.06 8.24
CA GLU A 342 -1.75 27.21 9.12
C GLU A 342 -1.37 26.95 10.59
N LYS A 343 -0.71 25.82 10.89
CA LYS A 343 -0.32 25.38 12.24
C LYS A 343 -1.51 25.28 13.20
N ARG A 344 -2.72 25.07 12.65
CA ARG A 344 -3.93 24.80 13.41
C ARG A 344 -4.06 23.29 13.61
N LYS A 345 -4.55 22.90 14.79
CA LYS A 345 -4.93 21.50 15.05
C LYS A 345 -6.07 21.09 14.13
N VAL A 346 -6.01 19.84 13.66
CA VAL A 346 -7.08 19.21 12.90
C VAL A 346 -8.30 19.07 13.82
N LYS A 347 -9.40 19.65 13.38
CA LYS A 347 -10.72 19.58 14.04
C LYS A 347 -11.74 19.09 13.02
N ASP A 348 -12.99 18.92 13.45
CA ASP A 348 -14.13 18.76 12.55
C ASP A 348 -14.08 17.47 11.69
N VAL A 349 -13.48 16.40 12.23
CA VAL A 349 -13.52 15.06 11.61
C VAL A 349 -14.96 14.55 11.43
N GLU A 350 -15.88 15.01 12.27
CA GLU A 350 -17.31 14.70 12.19
C GLU A 350 -18.01 15.34 10.99
N ASP A 351 -17.59 16.54 10.58
CA ASP A 351 -18.15 17.22 9.40
C ASP A 351 -17.86 16.43 8.12
N PHE A 352 -16.73 15.72 8.10
CA PHE A 352 -16.41 14.80 7.01
C PHE A 352 -17.32 13.58 6.97
N LEU A 353 -17.69 13.01 8.13
CA LEU A 353 -18.67 11.91 8.18
C LEU A 353 -20.04 12.37 7.68
N ASN A 354 -20.45 13.60 8.01
CA ASN A 354 -21.67 14.21 7.50
C ASN A 354 -21.59 14.45 5.98
N LEU A 355 -20.43 14.87 5.47
CA LEU A 355 -20.21 15.02 4.03
C LEU A 355 -20.28 13.67 3.30
N ARG A 356 -19.66 12.62 3.85
CA ARG A 356 -19.75 11.25 3.34
C ARG A 356 -21.20 10.79 3.23
N GLN A 357 -21.99 10.99 4.29
CA GLN A 357 -23.40 10.59 4.29
C GLN A 357 -24.20 11.33 3.23
N ARG A 358 -23.97 12.65 3.06
CA ARG A 358 -24.61 13.43 1.99
C ARG A 358 -24.33 12.87 0.60
N TYR A 359 -23.09 12.46 0.32
CA TYR A 359 -22.75 11.84 -0.98
C TYR A 359 -23.46 10.50 -1.19
N ARG A 360 -23.55 9.67 -0.14
CA ARG A 360 -24.33 8.42 -0.19
C ARG A 360 -25.80 8.69 -0.48
N ASP A 361 -26.39 9.67 0.19
CA ASP A 361 -27.80 10.03 -0.01
C ASP A 361 -28.06 10.52 -1.44
N ILE A 362 -27.17 11.34 -2.00
CA ILE A 362 -27.24 11.81 -3.39
C ILE A 362 -27.16 10.63 -4.38
N VAL A 363 -26.19 9.74 -4.22
CA VAL A 363 -26.06 8.55 -5.08
C VAL A 363 -27.29 7.65 -4.95
N GLY A 364 -27.77 7.44 -3.72
CA GLY A 364 -28.99 6.69 -3.46
C GLY A 364 -30.24 7.29 -4.12
N GLN A 365 -30.37 8.62 -4.16
CA GLN A 365 -31.44 9.29 -4.90
C GLN A 365 -31.35 9.02 -6.41
N PHE A 366 -30.14 9.06 -6.99
CA PHE A 366 -29.97 8.71 -8.40
C PHE A 366 -30.32 7.24 -8.70
N GLU A 367 -30.01 6.32 -7.78
CA GLU A 367 -30.39 4.91 -7.90
C GLU A 367 -31.90 4.72 -7.90
N GLN A 368 -32.60 5.35 -6.95
CA GLN A 368 -34.06 5.34 -6.89
C GLN A 368 -34.68 5.94 -8.15
N MET A 369 -34.17 7.09 -8.61
CA MET A 369 -34.64 7.72 -9.85
C MET A 369 -34.45 6.81 -11.07
N ARG A 370 -33.30 6.13 -11.17
CA ARG A 370 -33.04 5.18 -12.26
C ARG A 370 -34.02 4.00 -12.22
N GLU A 371 -34.32 3.48 -11.03
CA GLU A 371 -35.27 2.37 -10.88
C GLU A 371 -36.70 2.81 -11.25
N GLU A 372 -37.12 4.00 -10.82
CA GLU A 372 -38.41 4.58 -11.20
C GLU A 372 -38.51 4.83 -12.71
N GLU A 373 -37.45 5.36 -13.33
CA GLU A 373 -37.38 5.53 -14.79
C GLU A 373 -37.50 4.19 -15.51
N SER A 374 -36.79 3.16 -15.06
CA SER A 374 -36.86 1.80 -15.63
C SER A 374 -38.28 1.22 -15.53
N LYS A 375 -38.93 1.37 -14.37
CA LYS A 375 -40.34 0.96 -14.16
C LYS A 375 -41.29 1.71 -15.10
N ARG A 376 -41.11 3.02 -15.28
CA ARG A 376 -41.89 3.84 -16.23
C ARG A 376 -41.68 3.38 -17.66
N VAL A 377 -40.44 3.12 -18.07
CA VAL A 377 -40.11 2.60 -19.40
C VAL A 377 -40.75 1.24 -19.64
N GLN A 378 -40.69 0.34 -18.67
CA GLN A 378 -41.31 -0.98 -18.78
C GLN A 378 -42.83 -0.88 -18.90
N LYS A 379 -43.48 0.04 -18.17
CA LYS A 379 -44.92 0.31 -18.28
C LYS A 379 -45.29 0.89 -19.65
N MET A 380 -44.43 1.70 -20.27
CA MET A 380 -44.69 2.24 -21.62
C MET A 380 -44.65 1.16 -22.73
N LYS A 381 -44.06 -0.01 -22.49
CA LYS A 381 -44.00 -1.10 -23.47
C LYS A 381 -45.30 -1.89 -23.59
N VAL A 382 -46.18 -1.80 -22.60
CA VAL A 382 -47.47 -2.49 -22.62
C VAL A 382 -48.58 -1.53 -23.04
N CYS A 383 -49.65 -2.10 -23.57
CA CYS A 383 -50.82 -1.34 -23.99
C CYS A 383 -51.50 -0.68 -22.79
N VAL A 384 -51.73 0.63 -22.85
CA VAL A 384 -52.35 1.42 -21.77
C VAL A 384 -53.74 0.92 -21.34
N GLN A 385 -54.43 0.19 -22.22
CA GLN A 385 -55.80 -0.26 -21.99
C GLN A 385 -55.90 -1.64 -21.35
N CYS A 386 -54.97 -2.56 -21.66
CA CYS A 386 -55.02 -3.93 -21.14
C CYS A 386 -53.86 -4.27 -20.22
N ASP A 387 -52.79 -3.47 -20.18
CA ASP A 387 -51.56 -3.69 -19.40
C ASP A 387 -50.87 -5.06 -19.62
N GLU A 388 -51.37 -5.88 -20.56
CA GLU A 388 -50.88 -7.24 -20.83
C GLU A 388 -50.12 -7.34 -22.16
N ASN A 389 -50.72 -6.84 -23.23
CA ASN A 389 -50.16 -6.98 -24.58
C ASN A 389 -49.15 -5.88 -24.89
N HIS A 390 -48.12 -6.20 -25.66
CA HIS A 390 -47.15 -5.21 -26.13
C HIS A 390 -47.83 -4.09 -26.92
N ALA A 391 -47.41 -2.86 -26.64
CA ALA A 391 -47.80 -1.70 -27.41
C ALA A 391 -47.08 -1.69 -28.76
N VAL A 392 -47.87 -1.79 -29.84
CA VAL A 392 -47.38 -1.78 -31.23
C VAL A 392 -47.90 -0.59 -32.03
N LEU A 393 -48.84 0.17 -31.46
CA LEU A 393 -49.48 1.33 -32.09
C LEU A 393 -49.43 2.54 -31.17
N PHE A 394 -49.11 3.69 -31.75
CA PHE A 394 -49.23 5.00 -31.12
C PHE A 394 -50.37 5.80 -31.76
N CYS A 395 -51.19 6.46 -30.95
CA CYS A 395 -52.26 7.35 -31.38
C CYS A 395 -51.83 8.81 -31.23
N ASP A 396 -51.70 9.57 -32.32
CA ASP A 396 -51.21 10.96 -32.27
C ASP A 396 -52.14 11.90 -31.46
N GLN A 397 -53.44 11.63 -31.45
CA GLN A 397 -54.45 12.45 -30.77
C GLN A 397 -54.68 12.05 -29.32
N CYS A 398 -54.71 10.74 -29.03
CA CYS A 398 -54.79 10.26 -27.64
C CYS A 398 -53.45 10.41 -26.92
N LYS A 399 -52.34 10.51 -27.67
CA LYS A 399 -50.97 10.54 -27.15
C LYS A 399 -50.64 9.30 -26.30
N ASP A 400 -51.17 8.14 -26.68
CA ASP A 400 -51.07 6.89 -25.92
C ASP A 400 -50.66 5.70 -26.79
N PHE A 401 -50.15 4.67 -26.12
CA PHE A 401 -49.67 3.42 -26.69
C PHE A 401 -50.67 2.27 -26.52
N PHE A 402 -50.97 1.57 -27.61
CA PHE A 402 -51.99 0.53 -27.67
C PHE A 402 -51.46 -0.75 -28.33
N CYS A 403 -52.00 -1.90 -27.93
CA CYS A 403 -51.93 -3.12 -28.74
C CYS A 403 -52.96 -3.00 -29.88
N GLN A 404 -52.79 -3.83 -30.92
CA GLN A 404 -53.69 -3.80 -32.07
C GLN A 404 -55.16 -4.00 -31.68
N GLY A 405 -55.46 -5.00 -30.84
CA GLY A 405 -56.83 -5.31 -30.41
C GLY A 405 -57.51 -4.16 -29.66
N CYS A 406 -56.81 -3.54 -28.69
CA CYS A 406 -57.37 -2.42 -27.94
C CYS A 406 -57.50 -1.15 -28.79
N PHE A 407 -56.57 -0.91 -29.72
CA PHE A 407 -56.66 0.23 -30.62
C PHE A 407 -57.92 0.12 -31.48
N ASP A 408 -58.11 -1.02 -32.15
CA ASP A 408 -59.24 -1.24 -33.04
C ASP A 408 -60.58 -1.21 -32.25
N ALA A 409 -60.61 -1.75 -31.03
CA ALA A 409 -61.80 -1.70 -30.18
C ALA A 409 -62.19 -0.25 -29.78
N LEU A 410 -61.21 0.58 -29.40
CA LEU A 410 -61.45 1.96 -28.93
C LEU A 410 -61.60 2.98 -30.05
N HIS A 411 -60.97 2.74 -31.20
CA HIS A 411 -60.93 3.67 -32.34
C HIS A 411 -61.86 3.26 -33.48
N SER A 412 -62.55 2.12 -33.39
CA SER A 412 -63.55 1.73 -34.40
C SER A 412 -64.87 2.50 -34.32
N LYS A 413 -65.09 3.39 -33.33
CA LYS A 413 -66.38 4.09 -33.12
C LYS A 413 -66.23 5.59 -32.83
N GLY A 414 -67.19 6.38 -33.31
CA GLY A 414 -67.34 7.81 -32.97
C GLY A 414 -66.20 8.69 -33.50
N ARG A 415 -65.95 9.82 -32.81
CA ARG A 415 -64.92 10.81 -33.22
C ARG A 415 -63.50 10.27 -33.24
N ARG A 416 -63.25 9.15 -32.54
CA ARG A 416 -61.92 8.52 -32.44
C ARG A 416 -61.51 7.73 -33.69
N GLN A 417 -62.45 7.44 -34.60
CA GLN A 417 -62.13 6.79 -35.90
C GLN A 417 -61.16 7.60 -36.77
N ASN A 418 -61.17 8.92 -36.62
CA ASN A 418 -60.31 9.81 -37.39
C ASN A 418 -58.95 10.03 -36.73
N HIS A 419 -58.66 9.34 -35.63
CA HIS A 419 -57.35 9.42 -35.00
C HIS A 419 -56.31 8.72 -35.87
N ARG A 420 -55.15 9.35 -36.02
CA ARG A 420 -54.02 8.83 -36.79
C ARG A 420 -53.29 7.79 -35.96
N ARG A 421 -53.12 6.61 -36.55
CA ARG A 421 -52.30 5.52 -35.98
C ARG A 421 -50.92 5.49 -36.63
N THR A 422 -49.91 5.29 -35.79
CA THR A 422 -48.52 5.10 -36.21
C THR A 422 -48.03 3.78 -35.62
N TRP A 423 -47.48 2.91 -36.46
CA TRP A 423 -46.83 1.69 -35.99
C TRP A 423 -45.53 2.05 -35.28
N VAL A 424 -45.30 1.46 -34.11
CA VAL A 424 -44.13 1.73 -33.29
C VAL A 424 -43.38 0.44 -32.99
N GLU A 425 -42.07 0.47 -33.20
CA GLU A 425 -41.14 -0.60 -32.84
C GLU A 425 -40.39 -0.17 -31.59
N MET A 426 -40.88 -0.55 -30.42
CA MET A 426 -40.25 -0.20 -29.14
C MET A 426 -39.06 -1.13 -28.85
N GLY A 427 -37.94 -0.87 -29.52
CA GLY A 427 -36.66 -1.55 -29.26
C GLY A 427 -35.96 -1.03 -28.00
N MET A 428 -35.23 -1.90 -27.30
CA MET A 428 -34.34 -1.49 -26.20
C MET A 428 -32.96 -1.11 -26.74
N CYS A 429 -32.31 -0.18 -26.06
CA CYS A 429 -30.90 0.10 -26.31
C CYS A 429 -30.07 -1.17 -26.07
N SER A 430 -29.33 -1.63 -27.09
CA SER A 430 -28.44 -2.79 -27.02
C SER A 430 -27.43 -2.69 -25.87
N GLU A 431 -26.97 -1.48 -25.56
CA GLU A 431 -25.94 -1.22 -24.55
C GLU A 431 -26.49 -1.16 -23.12
N CYS A 432 -27.48 -0.30 -22.86
CA CYS A 432 -27.95 -0.10 -21.49
C CYS A 432 -29.11 -1.01 -21.10
N GLN A 433 -29.87 -1.55 -22.08
CA GLN A 433 -31.08 -2.36 -21.85
C GLN A 433 -32.11 -1.74 -20.88
N GLU A 434 -32.01 -0.43 -20.63
CA GLU A 434 -32.83 0.30 -19.66
C GLU A 434 -33.65 1.42 -20.30
N SER A 435 -33.18 1.93 -21.44
CA SER A 435 -33.83 3.01 -22.17
C SER A 435 -34.30 2.50 -23.53
N ILE A 436 -35.41 3.08 -24.01
CA ILE A 436 -35.91 2.81 -25.37
C ILE A 436 -34.88 3.34 -26.38
N ALA A 437 -34.60 2.55 -27.40
CA ALA A 437 -33.72 2.94 -28.47
C ALA A 437 -34.35 4.05 -29.31
N LEU A 438 -33.54 5.06 -29.65
CA LEU A 438 -33.92 6.17 -30.53
C LEU A 438 -33.19 6.11 -31.86
N PHE A 439 -32.04 5.42 -31.89
CA PHE A 439 -31.15 5.36 -33.03
C PHE A 439 -30.88 3.90 -33.42
N HIS A 440 -30.84 3.63 -34.70
CA HIS A 440 -30.25 2.43 -35.27
C HIS A 440 -28.94 2.81 -35.95
N CYS A 441 -27.83 2.22 -35.54
CA CYS A 441 -26.53 2.45 -36.15
C CYS A 441 -26.33 1.48 -37.31
N VAL A 442 -26.15 1.98 -38.55
CA VAL A 442 -26.04 1.12 -39.74
C VAL A 442 -24.80 0.21 -39.67
N GLN A 443 -23.68 0.75 -39.18
CA GLN A 443 -22.40 0.05 -39.15
C GLN A 443 -22.30 -0.95 -38.00
N CYS A 444 -22.96 -0.67 -36.86
CA CYS A 444 -23.04 -1.63 -35.76
C CYS A 444 -24.18 -2.64 -35.94
N ALA A 445 -25.16 -2.33 -36.81
CA ALA A 445 -26.42 -3.08 -36.94
C ALA A 445 -27.18 -3.23 -35.61
N ASP A 446 -27.09 -2.21 -34.76
CA ASP A 446 -27.57 -2.24 -33.37
C ASP A 446 -28.41 -1.01 -33.03
N LEU A 447 -29.26 -1.15 -32.01
CA LEU A 447 -30.18 -0.12 -31.51
C LEU A 447 -29.59 0.59 -30.28
N TYR A 448 -29.64 1.91 -30.24
CA TYR A 448 -29.05 2.72 -29.17
C TYR A 448 -30.01 3.79 -28.67
N CYS A 449 -30.00 4.07 -27.36
CA CYS A 449 -30.57 5.28 -26.80
C CYS A 449 -29.66 6.49 -27.11
N ARG A 450 -30.13 7.71 -26.81
CA ARG A 450 -29.38 8.94 -27.11
C ARG A 450 -28.00 8.99 -26.49
N ASP A 451 -27.89 8.65 -25.22
CA ASP A 451 -26.63 8.84 -24.50
C ASP A 451 -25.64 7.71 -24.77
N CYS A 452 -26.11 6.46 -24.89
CA CYS A 452 -25.26 5.37 -25.36
C CYS A 452 -24.76 5.64 -26.78
N TYR A 453 -25.60 6.16 -27.67
CA TYR A 453 -25.14 6.53 -28.99
C TYR A 453 -24.06 7.61 -28.92
N SER A 454 -24.31 8.70 -28.18
CA SER A 454 -23.34 9.79 -28.00
C SER A 454 -22.03 9.35 -27.34
N SER A 455 -22.07 8.52 -26.30
CA SER A 455 -20.86 8.08 -25.58
C SER A 455 -19.99 7.15 -26.43
N TRP A 456 -20.62 6.17 -27.11
CA TRP A 456 -19.92 5.15 -27.89
C TRP A 456 -19.52 5.62 -29.28
N HIS A 457 -20.29 6.52 -29.89
CA HIS A 457 -20.06 7.01 -31.26
C HIS A 457 -19.37 8.37 -31.32
N ALA A 458 -19.00 8.98 -30.18
CA ALA A 458 -18.13 10.17 -30.17
C ALA A 458 -16.62 9.85 -30.18
N ARG A 459 -16.21 8.57 -30.11
CA ARG A 459 -14.81 8.16 -29.89
C ARG A 459 -14.30 7.21 -30.99
N GLY A 460 -13.01 7.37 -31.37
CA GLY A 460 -12.28 6.46 -32.25
C GLY A 460 -12.85 6.31 -33.67
N GLY A 461 -12.68 5.12 -34.26
CA GLY A 461 -13.16 4.79 -35.62
C GLY A 461 -14.70 4.78 -35.77
N ARG A 462 -15.44 4.87 -34.66
CA ARG A 462 -16.92 4.88 -34.66
C ARG A 462 -17.55 6.26 -34.84
N ARG A 463 -16.73 7.31 -34.92
CA ARG A 463 -17.18 8.70 -35.13
C ARG A 463 -17.95 8.94 -36.44
N ASN A 464 -17.67 8.11 -37.44
CA ASN A 464 -18.27 8.22 -38.77
C ASN A 464 -19.46 7.27 -38.97
N HIS A 465 -19.89 6.58 -37.91
CA HIS A 465 -21.07 5.74 -37.97
C HIS A 465 -22.31 6.61 -38.15
N VAL A 466 -23.24 6.13 -38.98
CA VAL A 466 -24.42 6.89 -39.38
C VAL A 466 -25.63 6.43 -38.55
N PRO A 467 -26.25 7.32 -37.76
CA PRO A 467 -27.47 7.01 -37.05
C PRO A 467 -28.69 7.17 -37.95
N ILE A 468 -29.57 6.17 -37.94
CA ILE A 468 -30.94 6.27 -38.43
C ILE A 468 -31.84 6.50 -37.22
N ILE A 469 -32.61 7.60 -37.21
CA ILE A 469 -33.61 7.84 -36.17
C ILE A 469 -34.74 6.84 -36.36
N LEU A 470 -35.00 6.02 -35.34
CA LEU A 470 -36.09 5.05 -35.36
C LEU A 470 -37.43 5.81 -35.39
N ARG A 471 -38.32 5.41 -36.30
CA ARG A 471 -39.61 6.08 -36.56
C ARG A 471 -40.63 5.98 -35.43
N CYS A 472 -40.25 5.38 -34.30
CA CYS A 472 -41.03 5.22 -33.09
C CYS A 472 -41.52 6.57 -32.51
N PHE A 473 -40.88 7.68 -32.93
CA PHE A 473 -41.31 9.03 -32.63
C PHE A 473 -41.49 9.82 -33.92
N ASN A 474 -42.77 9.98 -34.28
CA ASN A 474 -43.30 10.64 -35.48
C ASN A 474 -42.34 11.67 -36.10
N SER A 475 -41.91 11.40 -37.33
CA SER A 475 -40.87 12.14 -38.07
C SER A 475 -41.22 13.60 -38.40
N GLN A 476 -42.38 14.09 -37.98
CA GLN A 476 -42.87 15.44 -38.30
C GLN A 476 -43.05 16.34 -37.09
N LEU A 477 -43.17 15.81 -35.86
CA LEU A 477 -43.48 16.62 -34.68
C LEU A 477 -42.49 16.46 -33.52
N HIS A 478 -41.72 15.37 -33.43
CA HIS A 478 -40.84 15.10 -32.28
C HIS A 478 -41.54 15.20 -30.90
N ILE A 479 -42.88 15.06 -30.85
CA ILE A 479 -43.66 15.16 -29.61
C ILE A 479 -43.89 13.75 -29.09
N LEU A 480 -43.20 13.41 -28.00
CA LEU A 480 -43.56 12.35 -27.06
C LEU A 480 -44.91 12.68 -26.40
N PRO A 481 -45.67 11.69 -25.88
CA PRO A 481 -46.77 11.96 -24.95
C PRO A 481 -46.38 12.98 -23.89
N GLU A 482 -47.34 13.76 -23.40
CA GLU A 482 -47.16 14.78 -22.35
C GLU A 482 -46.83 14.12 -20.99
N ALA A 483 -45.63 13.56 -20.91
CA ALA A 483 -44.91 13.21 -19.72
C ALA A 483 -43.44 13.16 -20.12
N LYS A 484 -42.70 14.25 -19.90
CA LYS A 484 -41.27 14.11 -19.63
C LYS A 484 -41.16 13.14 -18.44
N PRO A 485 -40.41 12.06 -18.60
CA PRO A 485 -39.05 12.08 -18.11
C PRO A 485 -38.09 12.11 -19.30
N ALA A 486 -36.88 12.60 -19.07
CA ALA A 486 -35.74 12.25 -19.90
C ALA A 486 -35.80 10.73 -20.12
N LEU A 487 -35.91 10.29 -21.37
CA LEU A 487 -36.12 8.89 -21.73
C LEU A 487 -34.82 8.14 -21.52
N GLY A 488 -34.53 7.88 -20.23
CA GLY A 488 -33.23 7.51 -19.70
C GLY A 488 -32.21 8.63 -19.88
N THR A 489 -31.37 8.84 -18.86
CA THR A 489 -29.89 8.84 -18.98
C THR A 489 -29.19 9.84 -18.10
N GLY A 490 -29.85 10.90 -17.61
CA GLY A 490 -29.21 11.85 -16.69
C GLY A 490 -28.71 11.13 -15.44
N SER A 491 -29.63 10.50 -14.70
CA SER A 491 -29.34 9.73 -13.50
C SER A 491 -28.45 8.51 -13.79
N ALA A 492 -28.73 7.77 -14.87
CA ALA A 492 -27.92 6.59 -15.23
C ALA A 492 -26.48 6.95 -15.62
N LYS A 493 -26.27 8.07 -16.34
CA LYS A 493 -24.94 8.58 -16.70
C LYS A 493 -24.20 9.11 -15.48
N VAL A 494 -24.88 9.85 -14.60
CA VAL A 494 -24.30 10.33 -13.34
C VAL A 494 -23.92 9.14 -12.45
N LEU A 495 -24.74 8.09 -12.37
CA LEU A 495 -24.39 6.85 -11.66
C LEU A 495 -23.21 6.12 -12.32
N ALA A 496 -23.17 6.03 -13.64
CA ALA A 496 -22.05 5.41 -14.35
C ALA A 496 -20.73 6.18 -14.13
N GLN A 497 -20.80 7.52 -14.05
CA GLN A 497 -19.67 8.36 -13.66
C GLN A 497 -19.28 8.12 -12.20
N ALA A 498 -20.23 8.20 -11.28
CA ALA A 498 -20.01 8.05 -9.84
C ALA A 498 -19.51 6.64 -9.45
N ARG A 499 -19.88 5.61 -10.22
CA ARG A 499 -19.44 4.22 -10.04
C ARG A 499 -18.21 3.86 -10.86
N SER A 500 -17.67 4.78 -11.65
CA SER A 500 -16.47 4.49 -12.41
C SER A 500 -15.27 4.27 -11.47
N PRO A 501 -14.43 3.27 -11.74
CA PRO A 501 -13.22 3.04 -10.96
C PRO A 501 -12.03 3.90 -11.40
N TRP A 502 -12.17 4.68 -12.48
CA TRP A 502 -11.10 5.50 -13.03
C TRP A 502 -11.15 6.91 -12.47
N PHE A 503 -10.04 7.36 -11.87
CA PHE A 503 -9.92 8.69 -11.28
C PHE A 503 -8.74 9.45 -11.88
N ALA A 504 -8.91 10.76 -12.04
CA ALA A 504 -7.83 11.66 -12.40
C ALA A 504 -7.12 12.20 -11.14
N PHE A 505 -5.80 12.06 -11.11
CA PHE A 505 -4.86 12.63 -10.16
C PHE A 505 -3.93 13.58 -10.91
N ARG A 506 -3.23 14.46 -10.20
CA ARG A 506 -2.20 15.32 -10.78
C ARG A 506 -0.85 14.95 -10.18
N ASP A 507 0.18 14.89 -11.02
CA ASP A 507 1.56 14.81 -10.56
C ASP A 507 2.13 16.20 -10.22
N GLU A 508 3.34 16.24 -9.66
CA GLU A 508 4.02 17.47 -9.24
C GLU A 508 4.18 18.51 -10.36
N ASN A 509 4.17 18.06 -11.63
CA ASN A 509 4.26 18.93 -12.80
C ASN A 509 2.87 19.40 -13.30
N GLY A 510 1.80 19.05 -12.59
CA GLY A 510 0.43 19.36 -12.95
C GLY A 510 -0.14 18.47 -14.08
N ILE A 511 0.54 17.39 -14.45
CA ILE A 511 0.10 16.48 -15.50
C ILE A 511 -0.88 15.46 -14.92
N ASN A 512 -1.95 15.17 -15.66
CA ASN A 512 -2.95 14.20 -15.23
C ASN A 512 -2.39 12.78 -15.25
N LEU A 513 -2.57 12.07 -14.14
CA LEU A 513 -2.37 10.63 -13.97
C LEU A 513 -3.74 9.99 -13.76
N TYR A 514 -4.06 8.95 -14.51
CA TYR A 514 -5.30 8.20 -14.36
C TYR A 514 -5.03 6.91 -13.57
N TYR A 515 -5.74 6.77 -12.46
CA TYR A 515 -5.62 5.62 -11.56
C TYR A 515 -6.91 4.82 -11.52
N ASN A 516 -6.79 3.49 -11.58
CA ASN A 516 -7.90 2.57 -11.42
C ASN A 516 -7.87 1.94 -10.03
N ILE A 517 -8.89 2.21 -9.22
CA ILE A 517 -8.97 1.74 -7.83
C ILE A 517 -9.22 0.24 -7.67
N HIS A 518 -9.68 -0.45 -8.73
CA HIS A 518 -9.93 -1.89 -8.70
C HIS A 518 -8.70 -2.68 -9.11
N THR A 519 -8.02 -2.24 -10.17
CA THR A 519 -6.85 -2.93 -10.73
C THR A 519 -5.53 -2.43 -10.17
N ASN A 520 -5.54 -1.31 -9.44
CA ASN A 520 -4.35 -0.58 -8.97
C ASN A 520 -3.41 -0.14 -10.12
N GLU A 521 -3.93 -0.06 -11.34
CA GLU A 521 -3.16 0.38 -12.51
C GLU A 521 -3.16 1.91 -12.60
N SER A 522 -2.00 2.46 -12.92
CA SER A 522 -1.83 3.88 -13.22
C SER A 522 -1.37 4.08 -14.67
N ARG A 523 -1.90 5.12 -15.32
CA ARG A 523 -1.56 5.45 -16.72
C ARG A 523 -1.61 6.96 -16.97
N ARG A 524 -0.85 7.44 -17.95
CA ARG A 524 -0.82 8.87 -18.31
C ARG A 524 -1.82 9.25 -19.41
N ASP A 525 -2.22 8.28 -20.23
CA ASP A 525 -3.24 8.47 -21.26
C ASP A 525 -4.65 8.29 -20.69
N ALA A 526 -5.57 9.16 -21.09
CA ALA A 526 -6.94 9.11 -20.61
C ALA A 526 -7.59 7.77 -20.99
N PRO A 527 -8.13 7.00 -20.03
CA PRO A 527 -8.74 5.71 -20.31
C PRO A 527 -9.96 5.88 -21.23
N LEU A 528 -10.21 4.88 -22.08
CA LEU A 528 -11.42 4.84 -22.91
C LEU A 528 -12.71 4.66 -22.10
N ALA A 529 -12.59 4.25 -20.83
CA ALA A 529 -13.69 4.13 -19.89
C ALA A 529 -14.25 5.51 -19.48
N VAL A 530 -15.39 5.51 -18.80
CA VAL A 530 -15.92 6.71 -18.14
C VAL A 530 -15.00 7.07 -16.99
N ILE A 531 -14.66 8.35 -16.79
CA ILE A 531 -13.90 8.80 -15.62
C ILE A 531 -14.87 9.21 -14.53
N ASN A 532 -14.52 8.91 -13.29
CA ASN A 532 -15.25 9.36 -12.12
C ASN A 532 -15.00 10.85 -11.88
N GLU A 533 -16.04 11.65 -12.05
CA GLU A 533 -16.00 13.10 -11.86
C GLU A 533 -16.74 13.47 -10.56
N PRO A 534 -16.35 14.58 -9.90
CA PRO A 534 -17.07 15.08 -8.75
C PRO A 534 -18.55 15.28 -9.07
N ILE A 535 -19.43 14.83 -8.18
CA ILE A 535 -20.86 15.05 -8.32
C ILE A 535 -21.14 16.53 -8.06
N GLU A 536 -21.48 17.29 -9.10
CA GLU A 536 -21.90 18.68 -8.93
C GLU A 536 -23.27 18.74 -8.26
N GLU A 537 -23.40 19.55 -7.21
CA GLU A 537 -24.65 19.73 -6.44
C GLU A 537 -25.85 20.15 -7.32
N ASN A 538 -25.61 20.70 -8.53
CA ASN A 538 -26.65 21.15 -9.46
C ASN A 538 -26.97 20.19 -10.62
N LYS A 539 -26.39 18.98 -10.69
CA LYS A 539 -26.63 18.02 -11.79
C LYS A 539 -27.89 17.14 -11.60
N GLY A 540 -28.76 17.48 -10.66
CA GLY A 540 -30.10 16.89 -10.50
C GLY A 540 -31.07 17.45 -11.55
N GLY A 541 -31.01 16.92 -12.78
CA GLY A 541 -31.96 17.27 -13.83
C GLY A 541 -33.38 16.85 -13.45
N GLY A 542 -34.24 17.81 -13.10
CA GLY A 542 -35.69 17.63 -13.18
C GLY A 542 -36.56 18.24 -12.08
N ILE A 543 -36.01 18.71 -10.95
CA ILE A 543 -36.79 19.45 -9.94
C ILE A 543 -36.01 20.69 -9.51
N ALA A 544 -35.88 21.62 -10.44
CA ALA A 544 -35.51 23.00 -10.14
C ALA A 544 -36.72 23.72 -9.53
N ALA A 545 -36.96 23.50 -8.23
CA ALA A 545 -37.66 24.41 -7.33
C ALA A 545 -37.73 23.77 -5.93
N GLY A 546 -36.68 23.94 -5.10
CA GLY A 546 -36.81 23.57 -3.68
C GLY A 546 -35.53 23.49 -2.86
N TRP A 547 -34.38 23.21 -3.46
CA TRP A 547 -33.13 23.01 -2.71
C TRP A 547 -32.00 23.99 -3.10
N SER A 548 -32.35 25.12 -3.71
CA SER A 548 -31.53 26.33 -3.65
C SER A 548 -31.64 26.97 -2.27
N GLY A 549 -31.22 26.23 -1.25
CA GLY A 549 -31.20 26.62 0.15
C GLY A 549 -29.81 26.40 0.70
N THR A 550 -28.89 27.30 0.38
CA THR A 550 -27.93 27.84 1.36
C THR A 550 -27.11 26.87 2.22
N TYR A 551 -26.68 25.70 1.72
CA TYR A 551 -25.86 24.77 2.55
C TYR A 551 -24.66 24.10 1.83
N GLY A 552 -24.19 24.67 0.73
CA GLY A 552 -22.97 24.24 0.01
C GLY A 552 -21.81 25.24 0.03
N ALA A 553 -22.09 26.54 0.21
CA ALA A 553 -21.09 27.60 0.00
C ALA A 553 -20.09 27.80 1.17
N ASN A 554 -20.43 27.37 2.40
CA ASN A 554 -19.76 27.89 3.60
C ASN A 554 -19.21 26.85 4.59
N MET A 555 -19.24 25.53 4.33
CA MET A 555 -18.60 24.59 5.26
C MET A 555 -17.08 24.51 5.03
N PHE A 556 -16.64 24.52 3.78
CA PHE A 556 -15.22 24.60 3.41
C PHE A 556 -15.11 25.40 2.12
N SER A 557 -14.75 26.68 2.23
CA SER A 557 -14.45 27.53 1.07
C SER A 557 -13.20 26.97 0.37
N ASP A 558 -13.35 26.56 -0.89
CA ASP A 558 -12.22 26.16 -1.74
C ASP A 558 -11.70 27.44 -2.44
N PRO A 559 -10.48 27.92 -2.15
CA PRO A 559 -9.93 29.13 -2.75
C PRO A 559 -9.68 28.98 -4.26
N LEU A 560 -9.67 27.75 -4.77
CA LEU A 560 -9.40 27.42 -6.17
C LEU A 560 -10.64 27.02 -6.96
N ASP A 561 -11.84 27.12 -6.37
CA ASP A 561 -13.09 26.87 -7.09
C ASP A 561 -13.33 27.98 -8.13
N PRO A 562 -13.37 27.66 -9.44
CA PRO A 562 -13.61 28.66 -10.49
C PRO A 562 -14.98 29.35 -10.37
N THR A 563 -15.91 28.81 -9.59
CA THR A 563 -17.20 29.45 -9.30
C THR A 563 -17.08 30.65 -8.34
N ASN A 564 -16.04 30.70 -7.50
CA ASN A 564 -15.74 31.83 -6.60
C ASN A 564 -15.18 33.06 -7.35
N SER A 565 -14.65 32.89 -8.56
CA SER A 565 -14.10 33.99 -9.38
C SER A 565 -15.14 35.04 -9.79
N LYS A 566 -16.43 34.67 -9.86
CA LYS A 566 -17.53 35.57 -10.23
C LYS A 566 -18.02 36.47 -9.09
N VAL A 567 -17.67 36.15 -7.85
CA VAL A 567 -17.99 37.00 -6.69
C VAL A 567 -16.96 38.14 -6.55
N ALA A 568 -15.69 37.87 -6.91
CA ALA A 568 -14.62 38.86 -6.88
C ALA A 568 -14.80 39.99 -7.92
N SER A 569 -15.38 39.71 -9.10
CA SER A 569 -15.59 40.73 -10.13
C SER A 569 -16.67 41.75 -9.77
N LYS A 570 -17.58 41.43 -8.83
CA LYS A 570 -18.66 42.35 -8.42
C LYS A 570 -18.24 43.30 -7.30
N ALA A 571 -17.16 42.98 -6.56
CA ALA A 571 -16.62 43.84 -5.51
C ALA A 571 -15.73 44.97 -6.05
N LEU A 572 -15.20 44.84 -7.27
CA LEU A 572 -14.36 45.86 -7.91
C LEU A 572 -15.13 46.95 -8.65
N GLU A 573 -16.42 46.73 -9.00
CA GLU A 573 -17.27 47.76 -9.63
C GLU A 573 -17.96 48.70 -8.62
N THR A 574 -17.80 48.46 -7.31
CA THR A 574 -18.36 49.35 -6.26
C THR A 574 -17.30 50.23 -5.58
N ALA A 575 -16.09 50.26 -6.14
CA ALA A 575 -14.96 51.06 -5.65
C ALA A 575 -14.28 51.87 -6.79
N MET A 576 -15.08 52.36 -7.75
CA MET A 576 -14.72 53.48 -8.63
C MET A 576 -15.79 54.55 -8.58
#